data_AF-A0A3S9VCL5-F1
#
_entry.id   AF-A0A3S9VCL5-F1
#
_cell.length_a   1.000
_cell.length_b   1.000
_cell.length_c   1.000
_cell.angle_alpha   90.00
_cell.angle_beta   90.00
_cell.angle_gamma   90.00
#
_symmetry.space_group_name_H-M   'P 1'
#
loop_
_entity.id
_entity.type
_entity.pdbx_description
1 polymer ?
#
loop_
_entity_poly.entity_id
_entity_poly.type
_entity_poly.pdbx_seq_one_letter_code
_entity_poly.pdbx_strand_id
1 'polypeptide(L)'
;MTRAAVLSVLTFALMAAAAPVASAQAPKPAKPAKPVSALDRCLATPEGMSTYGMIDCIGKEVVVQDARLNRAYQAALMRLERPRQKAALQKAQRAWIAFRDADCASYLDEDWGSMARVESNQCVLDHTRQRADELERYRAGY
;
A
#
# COMPACT_ATOMS: atom_id res chain seq x y z
N MET A 1 29.83 -21.59 -79.29
CA MET A 1 29.00 -22.58 -80.02
C MET A 1 28.60 -23.69 -79.06
N THR A 2 27.40 -24.24 -79.27
CA THR A 2 26.82 -25.50 -78.71
C THR A 2 26.37 -25.58 -77.23
N ARG A 3 25.06 -25.87 -77.10
CA ARG A 3 24.28 -26.26 -75.90
C ARG A 3 24.53 -27.73 -75.52
N ALA A 4 24.38 -28.07 -74.23
CA ALA A 4 23.85 -29.33 -73.65
C ALA A 4 24.28 -29.40 -72.17
N ALA A 5 23.60 -29.99 -71.20
CA ALA A 5 22.25 -30.52 -71.04
C ALA A 5 22.01 -30.66 -69.52
N VAL A 6 20.77 -30.59 -69.10
CA VAL A 6 20.32 -30.77 -67.71
C VAL A 6 20.35 -32.26 -67.34
N LEU A 7 20.92 -32.62 -66.19
CA LEU A 7 20.58 -33.87 -65.49
C LEU A 7 20.35 -33.57 -64.01
N SER A 8 19.08 -33.58 -63.61
CA SER A 8 18.63 -33.51 -62.22
C SER A 8 19.03 -34.77 -61.47
N VAL A 9 19.62 -34.60 -60.28
CA VAL A 9 19.54 -35.59 -59.20
C VAL A 9 19.12 -34.84 -57.93
N LEU A 10 17.84 -34.96 -57.58
CA LEU A 10 17.28 -34.44 -56.33
C LEU A 10 17.68 -35.36 -55.18
N THR A 11 18.71 -35.00 -54.42
CA THR A 11 18.94 -35.56 -53.09
C THR A 11 18.04 -34.84 -52.08
N PHE A 12 16.95 -35.47 -51.69
CA PHE A 12 16.13 -35.02 -50.56
C PHE A 12 16.89 -35.27 -49.25
N ALA A 13 17.50 -34.23 -48.69
CA ALA A 13 18.00 -34.24 -47.32
C ALA A 13 16.80 -34.16 -46.36
N LEU A 14 16.60 -35.21 -45.56
CA LEU A 14 15.57 -35.25 -44.54
C LEU A 14 15.98 -34.37 -43.35
N MET A 15 15.54 -33.11 -43.35
CA MET A 15 15.63 -32.22 -42.19
C MET A 15 14.61 -32.67 -41.15
N ALA A 16 15.05 -33.38 -40.10
CA ALA A 16 14.23 -33.62 -38.91
C ALA A 16 14.09 -32.31 -38.12
N ALA A 17 13.00 -31.58 -38.36
CA ALA A 17 12.64 -30.41 -37.58
C ALA A 17 12.16 -30.86 -36.18
N ALA A 18 13.04 -30.79 -35.19
CA ALA A 18 12.63 -30.87 -33.78
C ALA A 18 11.95 -29.54 -33.41
N ALA A 19 10.62 -29.53 -33.35
CA ALA A 19 9.87 -28.39 -32.84
C ALA A 19 10.14 -28.23 -31.32
N PRO A 20 10.32 -26.99 -30.81
CA PRO A 20 10.47 -26.79 -29.38
C PRO A 20 9.14 -27.10 -28.70
N VAL A 21 9.15 -28.04 -27.75
CA VAL A 21 8.01 -28.28 -26.86
C VAL A 21 7.91 -27.06 -25.94
N ALA A 22 6.91 -26.20 -26.16
CA ALA A 22 6.58 -25.14 -25.22
C ALA A 22 6.17 -25.78 -23.90
N SER A 23 7.01 -25.63 -22.88
CA SER A 23 6.68 -26.07 -21.51
C SER A 23 5.53 -25.19 -21.02
N ALA A 24 4.32 -25.76 -20.96
CA ALA A 24 3.17 -25.12 -20.32
C ALA A 24 3.44 -25.05 -18.81
N GLN A 25 3.97 -23.91 -18.36
CA GLN A 25 4.10 -23.66 -16.93
C GLN A 25 2.68 -23.53 -16.34
N ALA A 26 2.33 -24.40 -15.40
CA ALA A 26 1.07 -24.28 -14.68
C ALA A 26 0.92 -22.88 -14.07
N PRO A 27 -0.29 -22.29 -14.06
CA PRO A 27 -0.52 -20.99 -13.46
C PRO A 27 -0.08 -21.01 -11.99
N LYS A 28 0.82 -20.10 -11.62
CA LYS A 28 1.22 -19.95 -10.21
C LYS A 28 -0.04 -19.68 -9.38
N PRO A 29 -0.20 -20.32 -8.20
CA PRO A 29 -1.34 -20.05 -7.34
C PRO A 29 -1.37 -18.55 -7.03
N ALA A 30 -2.51 -17.92 -7.27
CA ALA A 30 -2.72 -16.52 -6.94
C ALA A 30 -2.48 -16.33 -5.44
N LYS A 31 -1.70 -15.30 -5.07
CA LYS A 31 -1.58 -14.92 -3.66
C LYS A 31 -2.99 -14.66 -3.11
N PRO A 32 -3.32 -15.14 -1.90
CA PRO A 32 -4.63 -14.88 -1.31
C PRO A 32 -4.86 -13.36 -1.27
N ALA A 33 -6.04 -12.94 -1.72
CA ALA A 33 -6.42 -11.54 -1.68
C ALA A 33 -6.33 -11.03 -0.24
N LYS A 34 -5.82 -9.81 -0.05
CA LYS A 34 -5.86 -9.16 1.26
C LYS A 34 -7.32 -9.09 1.72
N PRO A 35 -7.62 -9.30 3.01
CA PRO A 35 -8.94 -9.05 3.54
C PRO A 35 -9.39 -7.63 3.18
N VAL A 36 -10.59 -7.51 2.61
CA VAL A 36 -11.18 -6.20 2.27
C VAL A 36 -11.42 -5.43 3.57
N SER A 37 -10.85 -4.23 3.68
CA SER A 37 -11.00 -3.41 4.89
C SER A 37 -12.39 -2.77 4.99
N ALA A 38 -12.71 -2.21 6.16
CA ALA A 38 -13.94 -1.43 6.32
C ALA A 38 -13.93 -0.17 5.44
N LEU A 39 -12.76 0.47 5.31
CA LEU A 39 -12.54 1.57 4.37
C LEU A 39 -12.83 1.14 2.93
N ASP A 40 -12.26 0.02 2.47
CA ASP A 40 -12.45 -0.47 1.09
C ASP A 40 -13.94 -0.73 0.79
N ARG A 41 -14.68 -1.30 1.76
CA ARG A 41 -16.13 -1.50 1.62
C ARG A 41 -16.90 -0.19 1.54
N CYS A 42 -16.50 0.82 2.32
CA CYS A 42 -17.13 2.14 2.32
C CYS A 42 -16.91 2.86 0.98
N LEU A 43 -15.67 2.83 0.46
CA LEU A 43 -15.32 3.44 -0.82
C LEU A 43 -16.00 2.76 -2.01
N ALA A 44 -16.44 1.51 -1.86
CA ALA A 44 -17.13 0.75 -2.91
C ALA A 44 -18.63 1.08 -3.04
N THR A 45 -19.22 1.93 -2.18
CA THR A 45 -20.64 2.33 -2.32
C THR A 45 -20.80 3.52 -3.27
N PRO A 46 -21.98 3.73 -3.88
CA PRO A 46 -22.26 4.91 -4.69
C PRO A 46 -21.97 6.23 -3.98
N GLU A 47 -22.28 6.32 -2.69
CA GLU A 47 -22.02 7.49 -1.85
C GLU A 47 -20.51 7.66 -1.62
N GLY A 48 -19.81 6.56 -1.29
CA GLY A 48 -18.37 6.54 -1.02
C GLY A 48 -17.49 6.90 -2.22
N MET A 49 -18.00 6.77 -3.44
CA MET A 49 -17.29 7.17 -4.67
C MET A 49 -17.32 8.69 -4.95
N SER A 50 -18.18 9.45 -4.26
CA SER A 50 -18.16 10.92 -4.34
C SER A 50 -16.98 11.48 -3.53
N THR A 51 -16.47 12.67 -3.88
CA THR A 51 -15.40 13.31 -3.09
C THR A 51 -15.76 13.47 -1.61
N TYR A 52 -17.01 13.85 -1.35
CA TYR A 52 -17.53 13.95 0.02
C TYR A 52 -17.55 12.58 0.71
N GLY A 53 -18.05 11.55 0.03
CA GLY A 53 -18.09 10.19 0.56
C GLY A 53 -16.71 9.61 0.81
N MET A 54 -15.72 9.88 -0.06
CA MET A 54 -14.33 9.49 0.17
C MET A 54 -13.79 10.09 1.47
N ILE A 55 -13.99 11.40 1.68
CA ILE A 55 -13.56 12.09 2.91
C ILE A 55 -14.27 11.50 4.14
N ASP A 56 -15.57 11.24 4.05
CA ASP A 56 -16.34 10.63 5.15
C ASP A 56 -15.87 9.20 5.47
N CYS A 57 -15.65 8.37 4.45
CA CYS A 57 -15.12 7.02 4.60
C CYS A 57 -13.72 7.02 5.24
N ILE A 58 -12.83 7.90 4.78
CA ILE A 58 -11.49 8.08 5.35
C ILE A 58 -11.60 8.56 6.80
N GLY A 59 -12.44 9.56 7.09
CA GLY A 59 -12.64 10.09 8.43
C GLY A 59 -13.13 9.02 9.43
N LYS A 60 -14.06 8.15 9.01
CA LYS A 60 -14.50 6.99 9.82
C LYS A 60 -13.35 6.05 10.13
N GLU A 61 -12.51 5.76 9.15
CA GLU A 61 -11.33 4.91 9.35
C GLU A 61 -10.28 5.60 10.24
N VAL A 62 -10.08 6.92 10.11
CA VAL A 62 -9.22 7.70 11.02
C VAL A 62 -9.66 7.53 12.47
N VAL A 63 -10.95 7.60 12.77
CA VAL A 63 -11.47 7.38 14.13
C VAL A 63 -11.11 5.99 14.66
N VAL A 64 -11.22 4.95 13.82
CA VAL A 64 -10.84 3.57 14.19
C VAL A 64 -9.34 3.47 14.49
N GLN A 65 -8.50 4.06 13.63
CA GLN A 65 -7.05 3.99 13.77
C GLN A 65 -6.54 4.88 14.91
N ASP A 66 -7.17 6.01 15.18
CA ASP A 66 -6.84 6.86 16.33
C ASP A 66 -7.17 6.16 17.66
N ALA A 67 -8.28 5.43 17.72
CA ALA A 67 -8.59 4.60 18.88
C ALA A 67 -7.54 3.48 19.08
N ARG A 68 -7.05 2.87 17.99
CA ARG A 68 -5.95 1.89 18.03
C ARG A 68 -4.66 2.54 18.53
N LEU A 69 -4.29 3.70 17.97
CA LEU A 69 -3.13 4.48 18.36
C LEU A 69 -3.15 4.82 19.84
N ASN A 70 -4.27 5.33 20.36
CA ASN A 70 -4.39 5.71 21.77
C ASN A 70 -4.24 4.50 22.70
N ARG A 71 -4.81 3.34 22.36
CA ARG A 71 -4.57 2.10 23.12
C ARG A 71 -3.10 1.70 23.11
N ALA A 72 -2.45 1.75 21.95
CA ALA A 72 -1.03 1.43 21.81
C ALA A 72 -0.15 2.40 22.62
N TYR A 73 -0.47 3.69 22.60
CA TYR A 73 0.23 4.73 23.37
C TYR A 73 0.15 4.49 24.88
N GLN A 74 -1.04 4.19 25.41
CA GLN A 74 -1.20 3.88 26.82
C GLN A 74 -0.42 2.61 27.20
N ALA A 75 -0.50 1.56 26.37
CA ALA A 75 0.27 0.33 26.60
C ALA A 75 1.79 0.57 26.57
N ALA A 76 2.27 1.42 25.65
CA ALA A 76 3.68 1.80 25.60
C ALA A 76 4.12 2.55 26.87
N LEU A 77 3.33 3.50 27.36
CA LEU A 77 3.60 4.22 28.61
C LEU A 77 3.60 3.31 29.84
N MET A 78 2.76 2.26 29.86
CA MET A 78 2.74 1.27 30.93
C MET A 78 3.98 0.37 30.92
N ARG A 79 4.50 0.02 29.74
CA ARG A 79 5.68 -0.85 29.58
C ARG A 79 7.01 -0.16 29.87
N LEU A 80 7.11 1.14 29.66
CA LEU A 80 8.30 1.92 30.00
C LEU A 80 8.40 2.03 31.52
N GLU A 81 9.51 1.63 32.12
CA GLU A 81 9.69 1.71 33.58
C GLU A 81 10.29 3.06 34.01
N ARG A 82 11.18 3.62 33.17
CA ARG A 82 11.95 4.82 33.51
C ARG A 82 11.13 6.09 33.27
N PRO A 83 10.97 6.98 34.27
CA PRO A 83 10.23 8.24 34.10
C PRO A 83 10.75 9.10 32.95
N ARG A 84 12.08 9.13 32.74
CA ARG A 84 12.71 9.86 31.63
C ARG A 84 12.25 9.36 30.25
N GLN A 85 12.12 8.05 30.07
CA GLN A 85 11.63 7.46 28.81
C GLN A 85 10.15 7.78 28.58
N LYS A 86 9.31 7.72 29.64
CA LYS A 86 7.90 8.12 29.56
C LYS A 86 7.75 9.58 29.13
N ALA A 87 8.48 10.49 29.78
CA ALA A 87 8.46 11.91 29.45
C ALA A 87 8.93 12.17 28.01
N ALA A 88 9.95 11.44 27.54
CA ALA A 88 10.42 11.52 26.16
C ALA A 88 9.35 11.03 25.17
N LEU A 89 8.67 9.92 25.44
CA LEU A 89 7.58 9.41 24.59
C LEU A 89 6.40 10.38 24.54
N GLN A 90 6.00 10.96 25.68
CA GLN A 90 4.95 11.99 25.73
C GLN A 90 5.30 13.22 24.88
N LYS A 91 6.56 13.68 24.96
CA LYS A 91 7.05 14.80 24.14
C LYS A 91 7.05 14.43 22.65
N ALA A 92 7.54 13.23 22.31
CA ALA A 92 7.55 12.74 20.93
C ALA A 92 6.13 12.63 20.36
N GLN A 93 5.16 12.16 21.15
CA GLN A 93 3.77 12.04 20.72
C GLN A 93 3.14 13.40 20.40
N ARG A 94 3.36 14.43 21.22
CA ARG A 94 2.89 15.79 20.93
C ARG A 94 3.55 16.40 19.70
N ALA A 95 4.85 16.19 19.55
CA ALA A 95 5.58 16.65 18.37
C ALA A 95 5.10 15.95 17.09
N TRP A 96 4.82 14.66 17.16
CA TRP A 96 4.26 13.89 16.05
C TRP A 96 2.88 14.42 15.61
N ILE A 97 1.99 14.79 16.54
CA ILE A 97 0.69 15.40 16.19
C ILE A 97 0.92 16.69 15.38
N ALA A 98 1.77 17.59 15.88
CA ALA A 98 2.06 18.84 15.18
C ALA A 98 2.69 18.60 13.79
N PHE A 99 3.58 17.62 13.68
CA PHE A 99 4.16 17.20 12.40
C PHE A 99 3.09 16.66 11.44
N ARG A 100 2.26 15.70 11.87
CA ARG A 100 1.18 15.13 11.05
C ARG A 100 0.26 16.23 10.52
N ASP A 101 -0.17 17.13 11.39
CA ASP A 101 -1.13 18.17 11.03
C ASP A 101 -0.51 19.15 10.02
N ALA A 102 0.76 19.53 10.20
CA ALA A 102 1.49 20.38 9.25
C ALA A 102 1.77 19.67 7.91
N ASP A 103 2.20 18.42 7.95
CA ASP A 103 2.49 17.62 6.76
C ASP A 103 1.22 17.40 5.93
N CYS A 104 0.11 17.00 6.56
CA CYS A 104 -1.13 16.77 5.84
C CYS A 104 -1.82 18.07 5.39
N ALA A 105 -1.57 19.20 6.05
CA ALA A 105 -2.01 20.50 5.55
C ALA A 105 -1.28 20.92 4.26
N SER A 106 -0.06 20.39 3.99
CA SER A 106 0.68 20.71 2.76
C SER A 106 0.03 20.20 1.48
N TYR A 107 -0.91 19.26 1.58
CA TYR A 107 -1.72 18.77 0.46
C TYR A 107 -2.87 19.71 0.10
N LEU A 108 -3.15 20.72 0.91
CA LEU A 108 -4.24 21.67 0.69
C LEU A 108 -3.72 22.87 -0.11
N ASP A 109 -4.18 22.98 -1.35
CA ASP A 109 -3.96 24.12 -2.23
C ASP A 109 -5.26 24.40 -2.99
N GLU A 110 -5.63 25.69 -3.10
CA GLU A 110 -6.90 26.10 -3.72
C GLU A 110 -6.94 25.79 -5.22
N ASP A 111 -5.78 25.74 -5.88
CA ASP A 111 -5.64 25.46 -7.31
C ASP A 111 -5.70 23.95 -7.62
N TRP A 112 -5.58 23.07 -6.61
CA TRP A 112 -5.48 21.62 -6.79
C TRP A 112 -6.84 20.90 -6.76
N GLY A 113 -7.92 21.66 -6.59
CA GLY A 113 -9.29 21.16 -6.63
C GLY A 113 -9.70 20.30 -5.43
N SER A 114 -10.88 19.68 -5.50
CA SER A 114 -11.48 18.99 -4.35
C SER A 114 -10.75 17.72 -3.92
N MET A 115 -9.95 17.11 -4.81
CA MET A 115 -9.12 15.94 -4.50
C MET A 115 -8.00 16.26 -3.51
N ALA A 116 -7.51 17.50 -3.46
CA ALA A 116 -6.54 17.95 -2.45
C ALA A 116 -7.01 17.64 -1.01
N ARG A 117 -8.32 17.76 -0.76
CA ARG A 117 -8.91 17.42 0.55
C ARG A 117 -8.95 15.92 0.80
N VAL A 118 -9.17 15.10 -0.23
CA VAL A 118 -9.12 13.64 -0.12
C VAL A 118 -7.70 13.21 0.26
N GLU A 119 -6.70 13.73 -0.45
CA GLU A 119 -5.29 13.42 -0.19
C GLU A 119 -4.84 13.88 1.21
N SER A 120 -5.24 15.08 1.64
CA SER A 120 -4.96 15.56 3.00
C SER A 120 -5.57 14.63 4.08
N ASN A 121 -6.80 14.16 3.90
CA ASN A 121 -7.43 13.22 4.84
C ASN A 121 -6.75 11.83 4.79
N GLN A 122 -6.37 11.36 3.60
CA GLN A 122 -5.65 10.10 3.42
C GLN A 122 -4.27 10.15 4.11
N CYS A 123 -3.55 11.28 4.00
CA CYS A 123 -2.32 11.53 4.74
C CYS A 123 -2.51 11.38 6.26
N VAL A 124 -3.56 11.98 6.83
CA VAL A 124 -3.86 11.85 8.27
C VAL A 124 -4.07 10.40 8.66
N LEU A 125 -4.80 9.64 7.84
CA LEU A 125 -5.05 8.23 8.06
C LEU A 125 -3.75 7.41 8.05
N ASP A 126 -2.90 7.60 7.06
CA ASP A 126 -1.67 6.82 6.91
C ASP A 126 -0.66 7.10 8.02
N HIS A 127 -0.48 8.38 8.40
CA HIS A 127 0.31 8.73 9.59
C HIS A 127 -0.25 8.10 10.86
N THR A 128 -1.58 8.10 11.03
CA THR A 128 -2.22 7.53 12.21
C THR A 128 -2.01 6.01 12.29
N ARG A 129 -2.12 5.29 11.16
CA ARG A 129 -1.82 3.86 11.06
C ARG A 129 -0.36 3.56 11.39
N GLN A 130 0.56 4.27 10.76
CA GLN A 130 1.99 4.10 10.99
C GLN A 130 2.34 4.35 12.45
N ARG A 131 1.79 5.41 13.05
CA ARG A 131 2.09 5.74 14.44
C ARG A 131 1.54 4.70 15.41
N ALA A 132 0.37 4.13 15.14
CA ALA A 132 -0.13 3.00 15.90
C ALA A 132 0.85 1.81 15.83
N ASP A 133 1.34 1.46 14.64
CA ASP A 133 2.33 0.38 14.46
C ASP A 133 3.63 0.65 15.24
N GLU A 134 4.12 1.90 15.23
CA GLU A 134 5.30 2.32 16.00
C GLU A 134 5.13 2.13 17.50
N LEU A 135 3.98 2.55 18.02
CA LEU A 135 3.66 2.46 19.45
C LEU A 135 3.47 1.00 19.89
N GLU A 136 2.88 0.15 19.04
CA GLU A 136 2.73 -1.28 19.31
C GLU A 136 4.08 -2.02 19.40
N ARG A 137 5.15 -1.47 18.79
CA ARG A 137 6.51 -2.04 18.89
C ARG A 137 7.19 -1.76 20.23
N TYR A 138 6.66 -0.89 21.09
CA TYR A 138 7.22 -0.69 22.44
C TYR A 138 7.04 -1.97 23.27
N ARG A 139 8.16 -2.64 23.54
CA ARG A 139 8.27 -3.83 24.40
C ARG A 139 8.93 -3.45 25.73
N ALA A 140 8.67 -4.23 26.78
CA ALA A 140 9.38 -4.08 28.05
C ALA A 140 10.88 -4.40 27.86
N GLY A 141 11.76 -3.63 28.51
CA GLY A 141 13.19 -3.96 28.62
C GLY A 141 14.16 -3.26 27.65
N TYR A 142 13.84 -2.06 27.14
CA TYR A 142 14.87 -1.16 26.62
C TYR A 142 15.40 -0.22 27.71
#